data_AF-A0A9Q3EA99-F1
#
_entry.id   AF-A0A9Q3EA99-F1
#
_cell.length_a   1.000
_cell.length_b   1.000
_cell.length_c   1.000
_cell.angle_alpha   90.00
_cell.angle_beta   90.00
_cell.angle_gamma   90.00
#
_symmetry.space_group_name_H-M   'P 1'
#
loop_
_entity.id
_entity.type
_entity.pdbx_description
1 polymer ?
#
loop_
_entity_poly.entity_id
_entity_poly.type
_entity_poly.pdbx_seq_one_letter_code
_entity_poly.pdbx_strand_id
1 'polypeptide(L)'
;MWKRACDKAAKCIAKAKEYNKKRWDKSHMEKCSGSQTHRGIFQETPNVSSKFSQAIPKDREDKFPSRKKNPTPPEVVEMEDPPVPVNKIIKARKIRLNGKDQRQYLVRLKNQTTDKDKWLAEDAIPDGNLHLRRYRASRRTKKSHK
;
A
#
# COMPACT_ATOMS: atom_id res chain seq x y z
N MET A 1 -39.06 5.18 28.69
CA MET A 1 -38.01 6.25 28.70
C MET A 1 -36.91 6.05 27.66
N TRP A 2 -36.49 4.82 27.32
CA TRP A 2 -35.39 4.56 26.38
C TRP A 2 -35.62 5.01 24.92
N LYS A 3 -36.86 4.96 24.40
CA LYS A 3 -37.18 5.39 23.02
C LYS A 3 -36.77 6.84 22.72
N ARG A 4 -37.02 7.77 23.65
CA ARG A 4 -36.63 9.18 23.50
C ARG A 4 -35.12 9.39 23.42
N ALA A 5 -34.34 8.54 24.12
CA ALA A 5 -32.88 8.58 24.08
C ALA A 5 -32.36 8.08 22.72
N CYS A 6 -32.93 7.00 22.18
CA CYS A 6 -32.63 6.50 20.84
C CYS A 6 -32.93 7.55 19.76
N ASP A 7 -34.09 8.20 19.82
CA ASP A 7 -34.47 9.24 18.86
C ASP A 7 -33.54 10.45 18.92
N LYS A 8 -33.11 10.85 20.11
CA LYS A 8 -32.15 11.95 20.30
C LYS A 8 -30.78 11.57 19.74
N ALA A 9 -30.31 10.35 20.01
CA ALA A 9 -29.05 9.85 19.45
C ALA A 9 -29.09 9.79 17.92
N ALA A 10 -30.18 9.29 17.33
CA ALA A 10 -30.37 9.25 15.88
C ALA A 10 -30.32 10.64 15.25
N LYS A 11 -30.98 11.63 15.87
CA LYS A 11 -30.94 13.04 15.41
C LYS A 11 -29.54 13.64 15.51
N CYS A 12 -28.78 13.35 16.56
CA CYS A 12 -27.40 13.80 16.69
C CYS A 12 -26.50 13.25 15.57
N ILE A 13 -26.64 11.95 15.25
CA ILE A 13 -25.87 11.32 14.17
C ILE A 13 -26.24 11.91 12.81
N ALA A 14 -27.53 12.11 12.54
CA ALA A 14 -28.00 12.72 11.29
C ALA A 14 -27.44 14.14 11.09
N LYS A 15 -27.51 14.98 12.13
CA LYS A 15 -26.95 16.34 12.12
C LYS A 15 -25.43 16.35 11.89
N ALA A 16 -24.70 15.44 12.53
CA ALA A 16 -23.26 15.33 12.35
C ALA A 16 -22.89 14.94 10.90
N LYS A 17 -23.63 14.00 10.30
CA LYS A 17 -23.44 13.62 8.89
C LYS A 17 -23.72 14.78 7.93
N GLU A 18 -24.81 15.51 8.16
CA GLU A 18 -25.17 16.66 7.33
C GLU A 18 -24.16 17.81 7.45
N TYR A 19 -23.68 18.11 8.66
CA TYR A 19 -22.62 19.08 8.89
C TYR A 19 -21.33 18.69 8.17
N ASN A 20 -20.92 17.42 8.24
CA ASN A 20 -19.74 16.93 7.55
C ASN A 20 -19.88 17.05 6.03
N LYS A 21 -21.04 16.64 5.47
CA LYS A 21 -21.34 16.76 4.04
C LYS A 21 -21.23 18.21 3.55
N LYS A 22 -21.91 19.15 4.23
CA LYS A 22 -21.87 20.58 3.87
C LYS A 22 -20.47 21.21 4.00
N ARG A 23 -19.65 20.75 4.95
CA ARG A 23 -18.26 21.20 5.12
C ARG A 23 -17.35 20.67 4.01
N TRP A 24 -17.51 19.40 3.65
CA TRP A 24 -16.72 18.74 2.60
C TRP A 24 -17.04 19.31 1.21
N ASP A 25 -18.33 19.53 0.90
CA ASP A 25 -18.79 20.09 -0.38
C ASP A 25 -18.28 21.53 -0.60
N LYS A 26 -18.17 22.33 0.47
CA LYS A 26 -17.61 23.70 0.38
C LYS A 26 -16.11 23.71 0.08
N SER A 27 -15.30 22.85 0.70
CA SER A 27 -13.85 22.84 0.49
C SER A 27 -13.40 22.27 -0.86
N HIS A 28 -14.28 21.60 -1.60
CA HIS A 28 -13.96 21.04 -2.93
C HIS A 28 -14.46 21.88 -4.11
N MET A 29 -15.37 22.83 -3.91
CA MET A 29 -15.82 23.74 -4.98
C MET A 29 -14.89 24.94 -5.16
N GLU A 30 -14.14 25.36 -4.14
CA GLU A 30 -13.19 26.49 -4.22
C GLU A 30 -11.97 26.24 -5.14
N LYS A 31 -11.77 25.02 -5.66
CA LYS A 31 -10.63 24.67 -6.52
C LYS A 31 -10.99 24.16 -7.93
N CYS A 32 -12.27 24.18 -8.32
CA CYS A 32 -12.72 23.68 -9.63
C CYS A 32 -13.33 24.74 -10.55
N SER A 33 -13.01 26.03 -10.38
CA SER A 33 -13.24 27.06 -11.41
C SER A 33 -11.92 27.40 -12.09
N GLY A 34 -11.38 26.47 -12.88
CA GLY A 34 -10.09 26.69 -13.53
C GLY A 34 -9.53 25.49 -14.31
N SER A 35 -10.35 24.79 -15.09
CA SER A 35 -9.81 23.90 -16.13
C SER A 35 -10.71 23.96 -17.36
N GLN A 36 -10.42 24.96 -18.18
CA GLN A 36 -10.91 25.08 -19.55
C GLN A 36 -10.48 23.82 -20.31
N THR A 37 -11.44 22.95 -20.63
CA THR A 37 -11.21 21.75 -21.42
C THR A 37 -10.84 22.16 -22.85
N HIS A 38 -9.57 22.10 -23.20
CA HIS A 38 -9.17 22.10 -24.61
C HIS A 38 -9.39 20.68 -25.16
N ARG A 39 -10.49 20.48 -25.90
CA ARG A 39 -10.66 19.31 -26.76
C ARG A 39 -9.63 19.38 -27.89
N GLY A 40 -8.47 18.77 -27.66
CA GLY A 40 -7.49 18.50 -28.70
C GLY A 40 -7.89 17.26 -29.49
N ILE A 41 -8.01 17.43 -30.80
CA ILE A 41 -8.34 16.41 -31.80
C ILE A 41 -7.28 15.30 -31.75
N PHE A 42 -7.70 14.07 -31.46
CA PHE A 42 -6.87 12.87 -31.57
C PHE A 42 -6.80 12.47 -33.05
N GLN A 43 -5.68 12.76 -33.72
CA GLN A 43 -5.37 12.15 -35.00
C GLN A 43 -4.58 10.86 -34.73
N GLU A 44 -5.12 9.74 -35.17
CA GLU A 44 -4.47 8.44 -35.15
C GLU A 44 -3.23 8.47 -36.07
N THR A 45 -2.04 8.30 -35.49
CA THR A 45 -0.84 8.06 -36.29
C THR A 45 -0.84 6.61 -36.79
N PRO A 46 -0.63 6.36 -38.09
CA PRO A 46 -0.54 4.99 -38.59
C PRO A 46 0.68 4.27 -38.02
N ASN A 47 0.42 3.03 -37.61
CA ASN A 47 1.38 2.01 -37.21
C ASN A 47 2.48 1.85 -38.29
N VAL A 48 3.69 2.35 -37.99
CA VAL A 48 4.92 1.97 -38.70
C VAL A 48 5.74 1.08 -37.76
N SER A 49 5.23 -0.14 -37.55
CA SER A 49 6.09 -1.28 -37.25
C SER A 49 6.93 -1.55 -38.49
N SER A 50 8.26 -1.45 -38.35
CA SER A 50 9.26 -2.30 -39.01
C SER A 50 10.54 -1.49 -39.27
N LYS A 51 11.64 -1.96 -38.68
CA LYS A 51 13.05 -1.60 -38.92
C LYS A 51 13.57 -0.35 -38.20
N PHE A 52 13.87 -0.49 -36.91
CA PHE A 52 15.03 0.20 -36.34
C PHE A 52 15.71 -0.64 -35.24
N SER A 53 16.09 -1.86 -35.59
CA SER A 53 17.05 -2.64 -34.81
C SER A 53 18.42 -2.55 -35.49
N GLN A 54 18.94 -1.32 -35.63
CA GLN A 54 20.37 -1.16 -35.92
C GLN A 54 21.07 -0.96 -34.58
N ALA A 55 21.94 -1.91 -34.25
CA ALA A 55 22.78 -1.87 -33.07
C ALA A 55 23.52 -0.53 -32.99
N ILE A 56 23.30 0.22 -31.92
CA ILE A 56 24.02 1.47 -31.66
C ILE A 56 25.46 1.09 -31.30
N PRO A 57 26.48 1.50 -32.10
CA PRO A 57 27.88 1.26 -31.75
C PRO A 57 28.19 1.98 -30.43
N LYS A 58 28.77 1.28 -29.46
CA LYS A 58 28.98 1.77 -28.09
C LYS A 58 30.07 2.84 -27.95
N ASP A 59 30.83 3.13 -29.02
CA ASP A 59 32.05 3.92 -28.91
C ASP A 59 31.92 5.30 -29.58
N ARG A 60 31.03 6.15 -29.05
CA ARG A 60 30.92 7.56 -29.45
C ARG A 60 30.79 8.50 -28.26
N GLU A 61 31.55 8.28 -27.18
CA GLU A 61 31.66 9.30 -26.13
C GLU A 61 32.40 10.56 -26.63
N ASP A 62 33.24 10.45 -27.67
CA ASP A 62 34.01 11.59 -28.22
C ASP A 62 33.21 12.53 -29.14
N LYS A 63 32.00 12.14 -29.55
CA LYS A 63 31.20 12.92 -30.52
C LYS A 63 30.58 14.17 -29.88
N PHE A 64 30.47 14.22 -28.56
CA PHE A 64 29.86 15.33 -27.82
C PHE A 64 30.64 15.63 -26.53
N PRO A 65 31.82 16.28 -26.63
CA PRO A 65 32.66 16.60 -25.48
C PRO A 65 31.97 17.49 -24.43
N SER A 66 30.89 18.17 -24.81
CA SER A 66 30.08 19.02 -23.92
C SER A 66 29.00 18.27 -23.14
N ARG A 67 28.84 16.95 -23.34
CA ARG A 67 27.84 16.15 -22.62
C ARG A 67 28.33 15.89 -21.18
N LYS A 68 28.12 16.87 -20.30
CA LYS A 68 28.29 16.69 -18.86
C LYS A 68 27.41 15.50 -18.43
N LYS A 69 28.02 14.43 -17.93
CA LYS A 69 27.27 13.30 -17.35
C LYS A 69 26.54 13.86 -16.13
N ASN A 70 25.20 13.84 -16.15
CA ASN A 70 24.41 14.25 -14.99
C ASN A 70 24.82 13.38 -13.80
N PRO A 71 24.98 13.95 -12.60
CA PRO A 71 25.31 13.16 -11.41
C PRO A 71 24.23 12.10 -11.23
N THR A 72 24.65 10.86 -11.07
CA THR A 72 23.77 9.74 -10.74
C THR A 72 22.97 10.12 -9.51
N PRO A 73 21.61 10.00 -9.53
CA PRO A 73 20.81 10.26 -8.34
C PRO A 73 21.35 9.44 -7.17
N PRO A 74 21.49 10.03 -5.96
CA PRO A 74 21.93 9.28 -4.80
C PRO A 74 21.01 8.07 -4.60
N GLU A 75 21.61 6.91 -4.33
CA GLU A 75 20.90 5.70 -3.93
C GLU A 75 19.99 6.08 -2.76
N VAL A 76 18.68 5.93 -2.95
CA VAL A 76 17.70 6.25 -1.92
C VAL A 76 17.96 5.28 -0.78
N VAL A 77 18.61 5.77 0.29
CA VAL A 77 18.79 5.02 1.52
C VAL A 77 17.38 4.66 1.99
N GLU A 78 17.04 3.37 1.91
CA GLU A 78 15.77 2.84 2.37
C GLU A 78 15.75 3.06 3.89
N MET A 79 15.15 4.17 4.32
CA MET A 79 14.99 4.46 5.75
C MET A 79 14.21 3.32 6.34
N GLU A 80 14.81 2.55 7.26
CA GLU A 80 14.11 1.46 7.93
C GLU A 80 12.90 2.06 8.65
N ASP A 81 11.72 1.77 8.11
CA ASP A 81 10.46 2.26 8.68
C ASP A 81 10.39 1.85 10.15
N PRO A 82 9.93 2.75 11.04
CA PRO A 82 9.81 2.44 12.46
C PRO A 82 8.97 1.15 12.63
N PRO A 83 9.31 0.27 13.59
CA PRO A 83 8.70 -1.03 13.72
C PRO A 83 7.19 -0.89 13.96
N VAL A 84 6.41 -1.06 12.89
CA VAL A 84 4.96 -0.93 12.94
C VAL A 84 4.41 -2.05 13.82
N PRO A 85 3.67 -1.73 14.89
CA PRO A 85 3.21 -2.75 15.82
C PRO A 85 2.27 -3.73 15.13
N VAL A 86 2.48 -5.01 15.44
CA VAL A 86 1.69 -6.12 14.91
C VAL A 86 0.33 -6.19 15.59
N ASN A 87 -0.72 -6.48 14.84
CA ASN A 87 -2.06 -6.72 15.38
C ASN A 87 -2.26 -8.21 15.70
N LYS A 88 -2.14 -9.08 14.69
CA LYS A 88 -2.32 -10.52 14.84
C LYS A 88 -1.68 -11.33 13.73
N ILE A 89 -1.40 -12.59 14.02
CA ILE A 89 -0.99 -13.60 13.05
C ILE A 89 -2.23 -14.34 12.54
N ILE A 90 -2.34 -14.48 11.21
CA ILE A 90 -3.52 -15.08 10.55
C ILE A 90 -3.24 -16.50 10.09
N LYS A 91 -2.09 -16.72 9.44
CA LYS A 91 -1.71 -18.01 8.86
C LYS A 91 -0.26 -18.31 9.18
N ALA A 92 0.08 -19.59 9.09
CA ALA A 92 1.45 -20.08 9.15
C ALA A 92 1.70 -20.94 7.92
N ARG A 93 2.92 -20.89 7.40
CA ARG A 93 3.42 -21.78 6.33
C ARG A 93 4.85 -22.19 6.64
N LYS A 94 5.26 -23.32 6.07
CA LYS A 94 6.64 -23.79 6.12
C LYS A 94 7.20 -23.71 4.71
N ILE A 95 8.35 -23.07 4.54
CA ILE A 95 9.03 -22.93 3.25
C ILE A 95 10.48 -23.35 3.41
N ARG A 96 11.09 -23.83 2.33
CA ARG A 96 12.52 -24.15 2.30
C ARG A 96 13.25 -23.03 1.57
N LEU A 97 13.97 -22.20 2.30
CA LEU A 97 14.80 -21.13 1.77
C LEU A 97 16.26 -21.46 2.07
N ASN A 98 17.14 -21.33 1.06
CA ASN A 98 18.58 -21.58 1.21
C ASN A 98 18.90 -22.97 1.82
N GLY A 99 18.13 -23.98 1.43
CA GLY A 99 18.26 -25.36 1.95
C GLY A 99 17.74 -25.57 3.37
N LYS A 100 17.40 -24.51 4.10
CA LYS A 100 16.87 -24.55 5.48
C LYS A 100 15.35 -24.45 5.48
N ASP A 101 14.74 -25.25 6.34
CA ASP A 101 13.31 -25.23 6.57
C ASP A 101 12.95 -24.10 7.54
N GLN A 102 12.27 -23.07 7.04
CA GLN A 102 11.87 -21.91 7.81
C GLN A 102 10.34 -21.81 7.92
N ARG A 103 9.86 -21.50 9.11
CA ARG A 103 8.45 -21.17 9.35
C ARG A 103 8.23 -19.68 9.12
N GLN A 104 7.20 -19.37 8.34
CA GLN A 104 6.74 -18.00 8.14
C GLN A 104 5.31 -17.85 8.63
N TYR A 105 5.02 -16.65 9.09
CA TYR A 105 3.73 -16.26 9.64
C TYR A 105 3.17 -15.09 8.82
N LEU A 106 1.89 -15.18 8.45
CA LEU A 106 1.19 -14.08 7.80
C LEU A 106 0.72 -13.11 8.87
N VAL A 107 1.33 -11.94 8.89
CA VAL A 107 1.18 -10.93 9.92
C VAL A 107 0.29 -9.81 9.41
N ARG A 108 -0.74 -9.48 10.19
CA ARG A 108 -1.55 -8.28 10.00
C ARG A 108 -1.05 -7.17 10.91
N LEU A 109 -0.68 -6.05 10.29
CA LEU A 109 -0.20 -4.85 10.99
C LEU A 109 -1.37 -4.10 11.62
N LYS A 110 -1.12 -3.33 12.69
CA LYS A 110 -2.14 -2.45 13.27
C LYS A 110 -2.48 -1.33 12.29
N ASN A 111 -3.77 -1.01 12.20
CA ASN A 111 -4.30 0.10 11.38
C ASN A 111 -4.00 0.01 9.87
N GLN A 112 -3.66 -1.18 9.36
CA GLN A 112 -3.48 -1.43 7.92
C GLN A 112 -4.58 -2.34 7.37
N THR A 113 -4.85 -2.23 6.06
CA THR A 113 -5.80 -3.08 5.35
C THR A 113 -5.23 -4.48 5.08
N THR A 114 -6.10 -5.41 4.71
CA THR A 114 -5.74 -6.81 4.38
C THR A 114 -4.66 -6.90 3.30
N ASP A 115 -4.62 -5.94 2.38
CA ASP A 115 -3.70 -5.96 1.23
C ASP A 115 -2.23 -5.77 1.65
N LYS A 116 -2.00 -5.20 2.84
CA LYS A 116 -0.66 -4.95 3.38
C LYS A 116 -0.19 -6.04 4.34
N ASP A 117 -0.91 -7.17 4.44
CA ASP A 117 -0.46 -8.31 5.22
C ASP A 117 0.80 -8.93 4.61
N LYS A 118 1.80 -9.20 5.44
CA LYS A 118 3.11 -9.69 4.98
C LYS A 118 3.48 -11.02 5.63
N TRP A 119 4.18 -11.87 4.88
CA TRP A 119 4.77 -13.09 5.41
C TRP A 119 6.12 -12.78 6.03
N LEU A 120 6.23 -12.94 7.35
CA LEU A 120 7.44 -12.66 8.11
C LEU A 120 7.99 -13.92 8.79
N ALA A 121 9.30 -13.94 8.98
CA ALA A 121 10.00 -14.93 9.81
C ALA A 121 9.62 -14.76 11.30
N GLU A 122 9.89 -15.77 12.12
CA GLU A 122 9.65 -15.67 13.57
C GLU A 122 10.42 -14.52 14.22
N ASP A 123 11.68 -14.31 13.81
CA ASP A 123 12.58 -13.29 14.38
C ASP A 123 12.24 -11.86 13.92
N ALA A 124 11.62 -11.72 12.75
CA ALA A 124 11.29 -10.41 12.16
C ALA A 124 9.97 -9.82 12.69
N ILE A 125 9.31 -10.47 13.65
CA ILE A 125 8.00 -10.05 14.16
C ILE A 125 8.19 -9.32 15.50
N PRO A 126 7.81 -8.02 15.58
CA PRO A 126 7.76 -7.30 16.85
C PRO A 126 6.85 -8.02 17.86
N ASP A 127 7.35 -8.23 19.08
CA ASP A 127 6.66 -8.98 20.13
C ASP A 127 6.17 -10.37 19.65
N GLY A 128 6.97 -11.06 18.83
CA GLY A 128 6.61 -12.32 18.17
C GLY A 128 6.04 -13.38 19.12
N ASN A 129 6.67 -13.59 20.28
CA ASN A 129 6.24 -14.59 21.27
C ASN A 129 4.79 -14.42 21.74
N LEU A 130 4.37 -13.17 22.02
CA LEU A 130 3.00 -12.88 22.45
C LEU A 130 1.99 -13.25 21.37
N HIS A 131 2.27 -12.83 20.13
CA HIS A 131 1.42 -13.08 18.98
C HIS A 131 1.36 -14.56 18.62
N LEU A 132 2.49 -15.26 18.69
CA LEU A 132 2.59 -16.69 18.42
C LEU A 132 1.86 -17.53 19.47
N ARG A 133 1.95 -17.18 20.75
CA ARG A 133 1.19 -17.85 21.81
C ARG A 133 -0.31 -17.76 21.56
N ARG A 134 -0.82 -16.55 21.27
CA ARG A 134 -2.23 -16.30 20.94
C ARG A 134 -2.67 -17.09 19.70
N TYR A 135 -1.85 -17.06 18.64
CA TYR A 135 -2.11 -17.82 17.41
C TYR A 135 -2.20 -19.33 17.68
N ARG A 136 -1.20 -19.91 18.36
CA ARG A 136 -1.16 -21.33 18.71
C ARG A 136 -2.38 -21.74 19.55
N ALA A 137 -2.80 -20.92 20.53
CA ALA A 137 -4.00 -21.17 21.33
C ALA A 137 -5.28 -21.19 20.47
N SER A 138 -5.48 -20.19 19.61
CA SER A 138 -6.64 -20.11 18.72
C SER A 138 -6.74 -21.25 17.70
N ARG A 139 -5.62 -21.88 17.33
CA ARG A 139 -5.60 -23.01 16.41
C ARG A 139 -5.98 -24.33 17.09
N ARG A 140 -5.74 -24.46 18.40
CA ARG A 140 -6.15 -25.66 19.16
C ARG A 140 -7.67 -25.72 19.31
N THR A 141 -8.30 -24.59 19.67
CA THR A 141 -9.76 -24.53 19.90
C THR A 141 -10.56 -24.83 18.65
N LYS A 142 -10.13 -24.31 17.49
CA LYS A 142 -10.76 -24.63 16.19
C LYS A 142 -10.69 -26.10 15.81
N LYS A 143 -9.70 -26.85 16.32
CA LYS A 143 -9.53 -28.27 16.03
C LYS A 143 -10.44 -29.16 16.88
N SER A 144 -10.90 -28.69 18.05
CA SER A 144 -11.75 -29.50 18.94
C SER A 144 -13.26 -29.28 18.74
N HIS A 145 -13.66 -28.28 17.94
CA HIS A 145 -15.06 -27.97 17.61
C HIS A 145 -15.49 -28.53 16.24
N LYS A 146 -14.73 -29.48 15.70
CA LYS A 146 -15.02 -30.20 14.47
C LYS A 146 -14.95 -31.68 14.75
#